data_AF-A0A1U9NQ52-F1
#
_entry.id   AF-A0A1U9NQ52-F1
#
_cell.length_a   1.000
_cell.length_b   1.000
_cell.length_c   1.000
_cell.angle_alpha   90.00
_cell.angle_beta   90.00
_cell.angle_gamma   90.00
#
_symmetry.space_group_name_H-M   'P 1'
#
loop_
_entity.id
_entity.type
_entity.pdbx_description
1 polymer ?
#
loop_
_entity_poly.entity_id
_entity_poly.type
_entity_poly.pdbx_seq_one_letter_code
_entity_poly.pdbx_strand_id
1 'polypeptide(L)'
;MISNKIAQSILIIFIIFLSHSFVLGNAVYWTGPPDIESDWFSNNNWDGEVPGPFDEAFIDNNGIALISEGFATAGRLLLPSGTSMPNGNDNVGHLVISGGNLTISGALGLSSLHYLSTLTVNNGDLLVQGDSFIQGQFVQRGGTVTTDEMILSDPKYIDRTYVLEAGDLTLNDRLEIGWIDNDANYVQTNGNLTADEILVGAASTWNGKGCFNLSGGNVNAFACVVSDHGSMVQSGGSCTFDLLLNEGEYSFSEPYPNIEARIDATISHILGTFRQAGGEHVCKQELMVSGLYVLAGGVNKANKLTISTQTGTGNATYKMEGGSLRSSEMTIGDRYGDGLLEVAVNCVALVDKNVRVMENSLIDLSQGGQMWVGNCDSGIQKAITVGTDGVLEGTGNVQGSVYISGTAVPGWPVWPNGYLEYQPGTLEISNGYEQDQEGTLTVLLGGTGEENISHLSITGDAKIGGSLNVLLVDGYTPSIGDEVTILSSQVLDGKFNADDDIVKTNNGHSFKLNYSGTAVTLIGLSRADFDHSGKVDTEDLLYLASSWLCNCNGPLWCDGADLDKNGRVDLVDFSLLADEWMEGVTQ
;
A
#
# COMPACT_ATOMS: atom_id res chain seq x y z
N MET A 1 -10.62 -52.87 -38.09
CA MET A 1 -11.79 -53.46 -37.39
C MET A 1 -11.90 -53.08 -35.91
N ILE A 2 -10.98 -52.30 -35.32
CA ILE A 2 -11.07 -51.88 -33.91
C ILE A 2 -11.79 -50.53 -33.72
N SER A 3 -11.83 -49.62 -34.72
CA SER A 3 -12.46 -48.30 -34.56
C SER A 3 -14.01 -48.30 -34.59
N ASN A 4 -14.64 -49.30 -35.23
CA ASN A 4 -16.11 -49.36 -35.31
C ASN A 4 -16.78 -49.84 -34.01
N LYS A 5 -16.07 -50.59 -33.16
CA LYS A 5 -16.61 -51.04 -31.85
C LYS A 5 -16.54 -49.96 -30.77
N ILE A 6 -15.58 -49.04 -30.88
CA ILE A 6 -15.46 -47.89 -29.96
C ILE A 6 -16.56 -46.86 -30.28
N ALA A 7 -16.81 -46.58 -31.57
CA ALA A 7 -17.90 -45.69 -31.98
C ALA A 7 -19.31 -46.23 -31.61
N GLN A 8 -19.56 -47.54 -31.75
CA GLN A 8 -20.83 -48.15 -31.30
C GLN A 8 -20.97 -48.18 -29.78
N SER A 9 -19.89 -48.35 -29.03
CA SER A 9 -19.94 -48.33 -27.56
C SER A 9 -20.15 -46.91 -27.03
N ILE A 10 -19.55 -45.89 -27.65
CA ILE A 10 -19.79 -44.48 -27.30
C ILE A 10 -21.21 -44.07 -27.68
N LEU A 11 -21.75 -44.51 -28.82
CA LEU A 11 -23.13 -44.21 -29.23
C LEU A 11 -24.18 -44.93 -28.36
N ILE A 12 -23.90 -46.15 -27.89
CA ILE A 12 -24.80 -46.87 -26.95
C ILE A 12 -24.75 -46.24 -25.56
N ILE A 13 -23.59 -45.76 -25.09
CA ILE A 13 -23.50 -44.99 -23.84
C ILE A 13 -24.24 -43.65 -23.99
N PHE A 14 -24.10 -42.95 -25.12
CA PHE A 14 -24.83 -41.69 -25.38
C PHE A 14 -26.36 -41.89 -25.48
N ILE A 15 -26.83 -42.99 -26.08
CA ILE A 15 -28.27 -43.30 -26.21
C ILE A 15 -28.86 -43.81 -24.88
N ILE A 16 -28.10 -44.53 -24.05
CA ILE A 16 -28.54 -44.91 -22.69
C ILE A 16 -28.63 -43.67 -21.78
N PHE A 17 -27.77 -42.65 -21.98
CA PHE A 17 -27.87 -41.37 -21.25
C PHE A 17 -29.02 -40.48 -21.73
N LEU A 18 -29.40 -40.51 -23.02
CA LEU A 18 -30.50 -39.69 -23.57
C LEU A 18 -31.90 -40.32 -23.44
N SER A 19 -32.01 -41.60 -23.07
CA SER A 19 -33.31 -42.31 -22.98
C SER A 19 -33.80 -42.63 -21.57
N HIS A 20 -33.04 -42.28 -20.54
CA HIS A 20 -33.62 -42.11 -19.22
C HIS A 20 -34.32 -40.76 -19.23
N SER A 21 -35.64 -40.76 -19.44
CA SER A 21 -36.49 -39.70 -18.90
C SER A 21 -36.20 -39.70 -17.40
N PHE A 22 -35.29 -38.83 -16.97
CA PHE A 22 -34.99 -38.67 -15.57
C PHE A 22 -36.30 -38.26 -14.92
N VAL A 23 -36.79 -39.12 -14.03
CA VAL A 23 -37.87 -38.77 -13.15
C VAL A 23 -37.27 -37.69 -12.26
N LEU A 24 -37.48 -36.43 -12.62
CA LEU A 24 -37.35 -35.34 -11.66
C LEU A 24 -38.13 -35.80 -10.43
N GLY A 25 -37.55 -35.67 -9.23
CA GLY A 25 -38.27 -35.98 -8.01
C GLY A 25 -39.55 -35.16 -7.95
N ASN A 26 -40.43 -35.54 -7.02
CA ASN A 26 -41.71 -34.84 -6.94
C ASN A 26 -41.46 -33.38 -6.55
N ALA A 27 -42.23 -32.48 -7.16
CA ALA A 27 -42.37 -31.13 -6.62
C ALA A 27 -43.18 -31.25 -5.32
N VAL A 28 -42.61 -30.80 -4.21
CA VAL A 28 -43.25 -30.78 -2.89
C VAL A 28 -43.28 -29.35 -2.37
N TYR A 29 -44.46 -28.92 -1.95
CA TYR A 29 -44.76 -27.55 -1.56
C TYR A 29 -44.97 -27.48 -0.05
N TRP A 30 -44.40 -26.44 0.56
CA TRP A 30 -44.55 -26.17 1.97
C TRP A 30 -45.99 -25.79 2.30
N THR A 31 -46.60 -26.55 3.19
CA THR A 31 -47.96 -26.33 3.71
C THR A 31 -47.96 -25.91 5.19
N GLY A 32 -46.78 -25.75 5.78
CA GLY A 32 -46.65 -25.26 7.15
C GLY A 32 -47.34 -23.90 7.36
N PRO A 33 -47.86 -23.61 8.56
CA PRO A 33 -48.61 -22.40 8.83
C PRO A 33 -47.80 -21.13 8.48
N PRO A 34 -48.44 -20.11 7.87
CA PRO A 34 -47.78 -18.83 7.62
C PRO A 34 -47.35 -18.20 8.94
N ASP A 35 -46.23 -17.47 8.93
CA ASP A 35 -45.71 -16.69 10.05
C ASP A 35 -45.33 -17.49 11.32
N ILE A 36 -45.33 -18.83 11.28
CA ILE A 36 -44.94 -19.69 12.40
C ILE A 36 -43.80 -20.62 11.98
N GLU A 37 -42.70 -20.59 12.74
CA GLU A 37 -41.61 -21.55 12.62
C GLU A 37 -42.12 -22.98 12.79
N SER A 38 -41.96 -23.80 11.75
CA SER A 38 -42.41 -25.19 11.76
C SER A 38 -41.31 -26.11 11.23
N ASP A 39 -41.18 -27.29 11.85
CA ASP A 39 -40.11 -28.25 11.59
C ASP A 39 -40.12 -28.79 10.15
N TRP A 40 -38.97 -28.71 9.46
CA TRP A 40 -38.77 -29.25 8.12
C TRP A 40 -39.12 -30.73 8.01
N PHE A 41 -38.83 -31.51 9.06
CA PHE A 41 -39.01 -32.97 9.07
C PHE A 41 -40.44 -33.42 9.40
N SER A 42 -41.35 -32.49 9.64
CA SER A 42 -42.76 -32.80 9.82
C SER A 42 -43.44 -33.01 8.47
N ASN A 43 -43.87 -34.24 8.19
CA ASN A 43 -44.65 -34.58 6.99
C ASN A 43 -45.92 -33.70 6.82
N ASN A 44 -46.49 -33.17 7.91
CA ASN A 44 -47.68 -32.31 7.83
C ASN A 44 -47.39 -30.90 7.31
N ASN A 45 -46.11 -30.53 7.16
CA ASN A 45 -45.68 -29.23 6.65
C ASN A 45 -45.35 -29.27 5.14
N TRP A 46 -45.56 -30.41 4.48
CA TRP A 46 -45.42 -30.57 3.05
C TRP A 46 -46.74 -31.08 2.47
N ASP A 47 -47.05 -30.75 1.21
CA ASP A 47 -48.19 -31.35 0.48
C ASP A 47 -47.88 -32.79 -0.03
N GLY A 48 -46.71 -33.31 0.33
CA GLY A 48 -46.23 -34.67 0.10
C GLY A 48 -45.38 -35.20 1.26
N GLU A 49 -44.39 -36.03 0.95
CA GLU A 49 -43.38 -36.46 1.93
C GLU A 49 -42.33 -35.35 2.14
N VAL A 50 -41.59 -35.43 3.25
CA VAL A 50 -40.42 -34.54 3.45
C VAL A 50 -39.48 -34.65 2.24
N PRO A 51 -39.02 -33.53 1.65
CA PRO A 51 -38.19 -33.55 0.45
C PRO A 51 -36.96 -34.44 0.61
N GLY A 52 -36.73 -35.29 -0.38
CA GLY A 52 -35.53 -36.08 -0.56
C GLY A 52 -34.52 -35.43 -1.52
N PRO A 53 -33.36 -36.04 -1.74
CA PRO A 53 -32.25 -35.46 -2.52
C PRO A 53 -32.53 -35.30 -4.03
N PHE A 54 -33.68 -35.77 -4.51
CA PHE A 54 -34.10 -35.62 -5.91
C PHE A 54 -35.33 -34.73 -6.09
N ASP A 55 -35.98 -34.34 -4.99
CA ASP A 55 -37.24 -33.60 -5.01
C ASP A 55 -37.00 -32.09 -5.19
N GLU A 56 -37.97 -31.41 -5.78
CA GLU A 56 -37.99 -29.94 -5.85
C GLU A 56 -38.82 -29.43 -4.66
N ALA A 57 -38.16 -28.81 -3.68
CA ALA A 57 -38.81 -28.23 -2.51
C ALA A 57 -39.18 -26.77 -2.76
N PHE A 58 -40.45 -26.42 -2.56
CA PHE A 58 -40.97 -25.05 -2.69
C PHE A 58 -41.46 -24.54 -1.34
N ILE A 59 -40.99 -23.38 -0.87
CA ILE A 59 -41.55 -22.71 0.31
C ILE A 59 -42.20 -21.40 -0.16
N ASP A 60 -43.52 -21.39 -0.35
CA ASP A 60 -44.19 -20.35 -1.13
C ASP A 60 -45.47 -19.78 -0.49
N ASN A 61 -45.64 -19.94 0.83
CA ASN A 61 -46.90 -19.64 1.52
C ASN A 61 -46.77 -18.67 2.72
N ASN A 62 -45.69 -17.88 2.80
CA ASN A 62 -45.33 -17.08 3.99
C ASN A 62 -44.93 -17.91 5.24
N GLY A 63 -44.79 -19.22 5.10
CA GLY A 63 -44.32 -20.09 6.17
C GLY A 63 -42.81 -19.95 6.44
N ILE A 64 -42.41 -20.31 7.65
CA ILE A 64 -41.01 -20.37 8.07
C ILE A 64 -40.66 -21.84 8.31
N ALA A 65 -39.89 -22.45 7.40
CA ALA A 65 -39.36 -23.79 7.58
C ALA A 65 -38.13 -23.77 8.48
N LEU A 66 -38.09 -24.63 9.50
CA LEU A 66 -37.02 -24.69 10.48
C LEU A 66 -36.30 -26.05 10.43
N ILE A 67 -34.98 -26.04 10.28
CA ILE A 67 -34.10 -27.20 10.41
C ILE A 67 -33.29 -27.02 11.71
N SER A 68 -33.83 -27.51 12.83
CA SER A 68 -33.18 -27.39 14.15
C SER A 68 -32.21 -28.51 14.50
N GLU A 69 -32.38 -29.69 13.90
CA GLU A 69 -31.50 -30.86 14.02
C GLU A 69 -31.68 -31.77 12.79
N GLY A 70 -30.83 -32.79 12.60
CA GLY A 70 -30.99 -33.76 11.50
C GLY A 70 -30.35 -33.37 10.16
N PHE A 71 -30.66 -34.14 9.10
CA PHE A 71 -30.09 -33.98 7.75
C PHE A 71 -31.23 -33.86 6.73
N ALA A 72 -31.52 -32.63 6.31
CA ALA A 72 -32.46 -32.34 5.24
C ALA A 72 -31.75 -32.44 3.89
N THR A 73 -32.48 -32.85 2.86
CA THR A 73 -31.98 -32.93 1.49
C THR A 73 -33.02 -32.38 0.52
N ALA A 74 -32.59 -31.76 -0.56
CA ALA A 74 -33.45 -31.42 -1.69
C ALA A 74 -32.66 -31.55 -2.99
N GLY A 75 -33.32 -31.92 -4.10
CA GLY A 75 -32.71 -31.81 -5.43
C GLY A 75 -32.60 -30.36 -5.88
N ARG A 76 -33.60 -29.55 -5.52
CA ARG A 76 -33.67 -28.12 -5.75
C ARG A 76 -34.52 -27.46 -4.66
N LEU A 77 -34.14 -26.26 -4.21
CA LEU A 77 -34.92 -25.47 -3.25
C LEU A 77 -35.30 -24.13 -3.86
N LEU A 78 -36.59 -23.81 -3.86
CA LEU A 78 -37.13 -22.54 -4.32
C LEU A 78 -37.87 -21.83 -3.18
N LEU A 79 -37.43 -20.61 -2.85
CA LEU A 79 -38.11 -19.68 -1.96
C LEU A 79 -38.61 -18.48 -2.80
N PRO A 80 -39.80 -18.54 -3.41
CA PRO A 80 -40.31 -17.43 -4.21
C PRO A 80 -40.49 -16.13 -3.41
N SER A 81 -40.45 -15.00 -4.12
CA SER A 81 -40.97 -13.70 -3.67
C SER A 81 -41.91 -13.18 -4.74
N GLY A 82 -43.13 -12.87 -4.34
CA GLY A 82 -43.95 -12.00 -5.17
C GLY A 82 -44.55 -12.64 -6.43
N THR A 83 -45.38 -11.81 -7.08
CA THR A 83 -46.32 -12.00 -8.21
C THR A 83 -46.03 -13.00 -9.35
N SER A 84 -44.86 -13.63 -9.49
CA SER A 84 -44.53 -14.47 -10.65
C SER A 84 -44.79 -15.97 -10.50
N MET A 85 -45.33 -16.44 -9.37
CA MET A 85 -45.91 -17.78 -9.32
C MET A 85 -47.23 -17.77 -10.12
N PRO A 86 -47.64 -18.87 -10.80
CA PRO A 86 -48.87 -18.95 -11.60
C PRO A 86 -50.16 -18.56 -10.84
N ASN A 87 -50.05 -18.41 -9.52
CA ASN A 87 -51.12 -18.28 -8.55
C ASN A 87 -51.35 -16.81 -8.12
N GLY A 88 -50.46 -15.87 -8.49
CA GLY A 88 -50.66 -14.42 -8.27
C GLY A 88 -50.61 -13.91 -6.83
N ASN A 89 -50.10 -14.70 -5.88
CA ASN A 89 -49.96 -14.28 -4.47
C ASN A 89 -48.53 -13.83 -4.16
N ASP A 90 -48.39 -12.70 -3.49
CA ASP A 90 -47.12 -12.11 -3.04
C ASP A 90 -46.53 -12.81 -1.81
N ASN A 91 -46.46 -14.14 -1.85
CA ASN A 91 -45.96 -14.89 -0.72
C ASN A 91 -44.43 -14.96 -0.72
N VAL A 92 -43.84 -14.86 0.46
CA VAL A 92 -42.39 -14.87 0.72
C VAL A 92 -42.11 -16.05 1.67
N GLY A 93 -41.55 -17.15 1.17
CA GLY A 93 -41.20 -18.28 2.05
C GLY A 93 -39.90 -18.06 2.80
N HIS A 94 -39.77 -18.50 4.05
CA HIS A 94 -38.54 -18.36 4.84
C HIS A 94 -37.98 -19.74 5.22
N LEU A 95 -36.65 -19.87 5.26
CA LEU A 95 -35.97 -21.08 5.75
C LEU A 95 -34.90 -20.71 6.79
N VAL A 96 -34.92 -21.38 7.94
CA VAL A 96 -33.98 -21.18 9.04
C VAL A 96 -33.30 -22.51 9.39
N ILE A 97 -31.97 -22.53 9.41
CA ILE A 97 -31.15 -23.66 9.83
C ILE A 97 -30.47 -23.31 11.16
N SER A 98 -30.98 -23.85 12.27
CA SER A 98 -30.51 -23.50 13.62
C SER A 98 -29.58 -24.54 14.27
N GLY A 99 -29.54 -25.77 13.76
CA GLY A 99 -28.64 -26.83 14.25
C GLY A 99 -28.59 -28.14 13.46
N GLY A 100 -29.35 -28.29 12.36
CA GLY A 100 -29.23 -29.42 11.43
C GLY A 100 -28.49 -29.06 10.14
N ASN A 101 -28.44 -29.98 9.18
CA ASN A 101 -27.76 -29.79 7.89
C ASN A 101 -28.77 -29.80 6.73
N LEU A 102 -28.52 -29.00 5.70
CA LEU A 102 -29.26 -29.04 4.44
C LEU A 102 -28.29 -29.30 3.29
N THR A 103 -28.49 -30.39 2.56
CA THR A 103 -27.79 -30.63 1.29
C THR A 103 -28.75 -30.42 0.13
N ILE A 104 -28.39 -29.51 -0.78
CA ILE A 104 -29.06 -29.32 -2.06
C ILE A 104 -28.18 -29.96 -3.13
N SER A 105 -28.64 -31.08 -3.70
CA SER A 105 -27.88 -31.86 -4.68
C SER A 105 -28.73 -32.13 -5.92
N GLY A 106 -28.55 -31.35 -6.98
CA GLY A 106 -29.28 -31.53 -8.23
C GLY A 106 -28.73 -32.69 -9.06
N ALA A 107 -29.59 -33.34 -9.86
CA ALA A 107 -29.11 -34.23 -10.92
C ALA A 107 -28.33 -33.41 -11.97
N LEU A 108 -27.10 -33.82 -12.30
CA LEU A 108 -26.18 -33.18 -13.25
C LEU A 108 -25.42 -31.92 -12.76
N GLY A 109 -25.36 -31.64 -11.46
CA GLY A 109 -24.57 -30.52 -10.94
C GLY A 109 -25.18 -29.13 -11.18
N LEU A 110 -26.46 -29.08 -11.55
CA LEU A 110 -27.25 -27.85 -11.68
C LEU A 110 -28.12 -27.66 -10.43
N SER A 111 -27.54 -27.69 -9.22
CA SER A 111 -28.30 -27.32 -8.02
C SER A 111 -28.42 -25.80 -7.97
N SER A 112 -29.64 -25.27 -8.13
CA SER A 112 -29.89 -23.83 -8.00
C SER A 112 -30.69 -23.57 -6.72
N LEU A 113 -30.09 -22.82 -5.80
CA LEU A 113 -30.78 -22.25 -4.66
C LEU A 113 -31.30 -20.87 -5.09
N HIS A 114 -32.57 -20.78 -5.46
CA HIS A 114 -33.24 -19.50 -5.72
C HIS A 114 -34.04 -19.12 -4.49
N TYR A 115 -33.59 -18.11 -3.76
CA TYR A 115 -34.41 -17.50 -2.72
C TYR A 115 -34.60 -16.04 -3.03
N LEU A 116 -35.84 -15.59 -2.91
CA LEU A 116 -36.18 -14.19 -3.00
C LEU A 116 -36.58 -13.59 -1.64
N SER A 117 -36.24 -14.30 -0.55
CA SER A 117 -36.57 -14.03 0.85
C SER A 117 -35.33 -14.15 1.76
N THR A 118 -35.49 -14.42 3.06
CA THR A 118 -34.37 -14.67 3.99
C THR A 118 -34.13 -16.16 4.21
N LEU A 119 -32.90 -16.61 3.92
CA LEU A 119 -32.35 -17.88 4.39
C LEU A 119 -31.29 -17.59 5.47
N THR A 120 -31.44 -18.20 6.64
CA THR A 120 -30.53 -18.02 7.77
C THR A 120 -29.87 -19.33 8.16
N VAL A 121 -28.53 -19.36 8.16
CA VAL A 121 -27.73 -20.47 8.69
C VAL A 121 -27.08 -19.99 9.98
N ASN A 122 -27.51 -20.54 11.13
CA ASN A 122 -27.00 -20.15 12.45
C ASN A 122 -25.89 -21.11 12.96
N ASN A 123 -26.08 -22.44 12.87
CA ASN A 123 -25.11 -23.44 13.35
C ASN A 123 -25.11 -24.74 12.51
N GLY A 124 -25.66 -24.71 11.29
CA GLY A 124 -25.78 -25.88 10.42
C GLY A 124 -24.91 -25.77 9.16
N ASP A 125 -24.77 -26.88 8.43
CA ASP A 125 -24.09 -26.85 7.14
C ASP A 125 -25.08 -26.77 5.97
N LEU A 126 -24.82 -25.87 5.00
CA LEU A 126 -25.52 -25.80 3.73
C LEU A 126 -24.56 -26.19 2.61
N LEU A 127 -24.78 -27.36 2.01
CA LEU A 127 -24.01 -27.81 0.84
C LEU A 127 -24.86 -27.64 -0.42
N VAL A 128 -24.41 -26.82 -1.38
CA VAL A 128 -25.05 -26.65 -2.69
C VAL A 128 -24.09 -27.15 -3.77
N GLN A 129 -24.38 -28.34 -4.34
CA GLN A 129 -23.54 -28.99 -5.36
C GLN A 129 -23.84 -28.44 -6.78
N GLY A 130 -23.40 -27.20 -7.05
CA GLY A 130 -23.63 -26.46 -8.31
C GLY A 130 -23.80 -24.95 -8.09
N ASP A 131 -24.17 -24.22 -9.15
CA ASP A 131 -24.28 -22.74 -9.15
C ASP A 131 -25.40 -22.23 -8.23
N SER A 132 -25.05 -21.38 -7.28
CA SER A 132 -26.03 -20.71 -6.41
C SER A 132 -26.40 -19.32 -6.94
N PHE A 133 -27.69 -19.09 -7.20
CA PHE A 133 -28.24 -17.81 -7.66
C PHE A 133 -28.98 -17.10 -6.55
N ILE A 134 -28.33 -16.09 -5.98
CA ILE A 134 -28.90 -15.34 -4.87
C ILE A 134 -29.89 -14.32 -5.39
N GLN A 135 -31.16 -14.49 -4.98
CA GLN A 135 -32.24 -13.60 -5.39
C GLN A 135 -32.85 -12.75 -4.29
N GLY A 136 -32.14 -12.48 -3.19
CA GLY A 136 -32.69 -11.70 -2.07
C GLY A 136 -31.62 -11.35 -1.04
N GLN A 137 -32.01 -11.35 0.24
CA GLN A 137 -31.09 -11.17 1.35
C GLN A 137 -30.81 -12.51 2.04
N PHE A 138 -29.56 -12.94 2.09
CA PHE A 138 -29.15 -14.12 2.86
C PHE A 138 -28.23 -13.71 3.98
N VAL A 139 -28.47 -14.28 5.16
CA VAL A 139 -27.74 -13.91 6.37
C VAL A 139 -27.18 -15.17 7.00
N GLN A 140 -25.86 -15.35 6.91
CA GLN A 140 -25.13 -16.40 7.60
C GLN A 140 -24.68 -15.87 8.97
N ARG A 141 -25.20 -16.45 10.05
CA ARG A 141 -24.84 -16.09 11.43
C ARG A 141 -23.91 -17.09 12.10
N GLY A 142 -23.53 -18.15 11.38
CA GLY A 142 -22.63 -19.21 11.81
C GLY A 142 -22.74 -20.43 10.90
N GLY A 143 -22.20 -21.57 11.31
CA GLY A 143 -22.15 -22.80 10.51
C GLY A 143 -21.28 -22.71 9.26
N THR A 144 -21.35 -23.73 8.39
CA THR A 144 -20.58 -23.79 7.14
C THR A 144 -21.50 -23.74 5.93
N VAL A 145 -21.25 -22.84 4.99
CA VAL A 145 -21.86 -22.88 3.66
C VAL A 145 -20.79 -23.34 2.69
N THR A 146 -21.05 -24.40 1.92
CA THR A 146 -20.14 -24.88 0.87
C THR A 146 -20.87 -24.96 -0.45
N THR A 147 -20.31 -24.35 -1.49
CA THR A 147 -20.83 -24.43 -2.86
C THR A 147 -19.69 -24.31 -3.86
N ASP A 148 -19.94 -24.65 -5.13
CA ASP A 148 -18.90 -24.51 -6.16
C ASP A 148 -18.78 -23.04 -6.56
N GLU A 149 -19.88 -22.44 -7.01
CA GLU A 149 -19.95 -21.04 -7.46
C GLU A 149 -21.10 -20.31 -6.77
N MET A 150 -20.86 -19.05 -6.40
CA MET A 150 -21.89 -18.15 -5.87
C MET A 150 -22.01 -16.90 -6.73
N ILE A 151 -23.18 -16.71 -7.33
CA ILE A 151 -23.47 -15.56 -8.19
C ILE A 151 -24.56 -14.69 -7.55
N LEU A 152 -24.20 -13.45 -7.23
CA LEU A 152 -25.13 -12.41 -6.78
C LEU A 152 -25.56 -11.55 -8.00
N SER A 153 -26.70 -11.88 -8.63
CA SER A 153 -27.21 -11.17 -9.82
C SER A 153 -28.75 -11.26 -10.01
N ASP A 154 -29.41 -10.23 -10.59
CA ASP A 154 -30.76 -10.31 -11.22
C ASP A 154 -31.11 -9.24 -12.27
N PRO A 155 -31.57 -9.64 -13.46
CA PRO A 155 -31.97 -8.71 -14.50
C PRO A 155 -33.15 -7.75 -14.17
N LYS A 156 -33.85 -7.86 -13.01
CA LYS A 156 -35.12 -7.13 -12.80
C LYS A 156 -35.44 -6.51 -11.43
N TYR A 157 -34.65 -6.69 -10.36
CA TYR A 157 -35.09 -6.25 -9.02
C TYR A 157 -33.98 -5.60 -8.15
N ILE A 158 -34.40 -4.74 -7.22
CA ILE A 158 -33.57 -3.88 -6.34
C ILE A 158 -33.18 -4.58 -5.02
N ASP A 159 -31.93 -4.38 -4.59
CA ASP A 159 -31.27 -4.73 -3.31
C ASP A 159 -31.04 -6.22 -2.97
N ARG A 160 -29.97 -6.80 -3.54
CA ARG A 160 -29.47 -8.15 -3.19
C ARG A 160 -28.30 -8.07 -2.25
N THR A 161 -28.35 -8.84 -1.17
CA THR A 161 -27.32 -8.80 -0.14
C THR A 161 -27.02 -10.17 0.42
N TYR A 162 -25.80 -10.65 0.28
CA TYR A 162 -25.29 -11.71 1.14
C TYR A 162 -24.62 -11.08 2.37
N VAL A 163 -25.00 -11.50 3.57
CA VAL A 163 -24.44 -11.02 4.84
C VAL A 163 -23.78 -12.19 5.56
N LEU A 164 -22.45 -12.16 5.70
CA LEU A 164 -21.66 -13.06 6.53
C LEU A 164 -21.39 -12.41 7.89
N GLU A 165 -22.18 -12.76 8.90
CA GLU A 165 -22.04 -12.29 10.29
C GLU A 165 -21.14 -13.17 11.13
N ALA A 166 -21.01 -14.47 10.82
CA ALA A 166 -20.04 -15.42 11.37
C ALA A 166 -20.11 -16.76 10.60
N GLY A 167 -19.21 -17.70 10.91
CA GLY A 167 -19.15 -19.02 10.27
C GLY A 167 -18.17 -19.06 9.10
N ASP A 168 -18.26 -20.12 8.30
CA ASP A 168 -17.38 -20.39 7.17
C ASP A 168 -18.20 -20.41 5.86
N LEU A 169 -17.84 -19.60 4.87
CA LEU A 169 -18.34 -19.67 3.51
C LEU A 169 -17.19 -20.17 2.62
N THR A 170 -17.34 -21.37 2.07
CA THR A 170 -16.34 -22.01 1.20
C THR A 170 -16.89 -22.18 -0.21
N LEU A 171 -16.25 -21.53 -1.17
CA LEU A 171 -16.52 -21.63 -2.59
C LEU A 171 -15.38 -22.40 -3.26
N ASN A 172 -15.69 -23.47 -3.99
CA ASN A 172 -14.64 -24.25 -4.68
C ASN A 172 -14.14 -23.57 -5.96
N ASP A 173 -14.88 -22.61 -6.50
CA ASP A 173 -14.53 -21.83 -7.68
C ASP A 173 -14.59 -20.34 -7.34
N ARG A 174 -15.75 -19.68 -7.49
CA ARG A 174 -15.78 -18.20 -7.41
C ARG A 174 -17.01 -17.58 -6.79
N LEU A 175 -16.81 -16.35 -6.29
CA LEU A 175 -17.85 -15.41 -5.86
C LEU A 175 -18.01 -14.31 -6.92
N GLU A 176 -19.15 -14.21 -7.58
CA GLU A 176 -19.47 -13.11 -8.49
C GLU A 176 -20.48 -12.15 -7.86
N ILE A 177 -20.16 -10.86 -7.82
CA ILE A 177 -21.02 -9.81 -7.25
C ILE A 177 -21.32 -8.78 -8.34
N GLY A 178 -22.60 -8.64 -8.70
CA GLY A 178 -23.05 -7.63 -9.66
C GLY A 178 -22.85 -8.07 -11.12
N TRP A 179 -23.30 -9.28 -11.45
CA TRP A 179 -23.20 -9.82 -12.82
C TRP A 179 -24.37 -9.36 -13.71
N ILE A 180 -24.06 -8.80 -14.89
CA ILE A 180 -24.95 -8.41 -16.02
C ILE A 180 -26.16 -7.52 -15.62
N ASP A 181 -25.99 -6.19 -15.61
CA ASP A 181 -27.04 -5.15 -15.39
C ASP A 181 -27.64 -5.09 -13.98
N ASN A 182 -27.00 -5.72 -12.99
CA ASN A 182 -27.62 -5.98 -11.69
C ASN A 182 -26.75 -5.47 -10.54
N ASP A 183 -27.38 -4.75 -9.62
CA ASP A 183 -26.73 -4.28 -8.40
C ASP A 183 -26.77 -5.39 -7.34
N ALA A 184 -25.63 -5.71 -6.74
CA ALA A 184 -25.52 -6.70 -5.68
C ALA A 184 -24.51 -6.31 -4.61
N ASN A 185 -24.78 -6.72 -3.38
CA ASN A 185 -23.94 -6.47 -2.21
C ASN A 185 -23.51 -7.79 -1.55
N TYR A 186 -22.25 -7.86 -1.17
CA TYR A 186 -21.74 -8.82 -0.20
C TYR A 186 -21.25 -8.04 1.01
N VAL A 187 -21.65 -8.43 2.21
CA VAL A 187 -21.33 -7.77 3.47
C VAL A 187 -20.76 -8.81 4.42
N GLN A 188 -19.54 -8.62 4.89
CA GLN A 188 -18.91 -9.49 5.86
C GLN A 188 -18.50 -8.69 7.09
N THR A 189 -19.05 -9.08 8.24
CA THR A 189 -18.77 -8.46 9.54
C THR A 189 -17.94 -9.36 10.45
N ASN A 190 -17.92 -10.68 10.18
CA ASN A 190 -17.03 -11.66 10.80
C ASN A 190 -16.99 -12.94 9.94
N GLY A 191 -16.41 -14.03 10.46
CA GLY A 191 -16.37 -15.33 9.77
C GLY A 191 -15.24 -15.44 8.74
N ASN A 192 -15.21 -16.55 8.01
CA ASN A 192 -14.20 -16.83 6.99
C ASN A 192 -14.85 -17.04 5.63
N LEU A 193 -14.42 -16.29 4.62
CA LEU A 193 -14.71 -16.55 3.21
C LEU A 193 -13.48 -17.20 2.58
N THR A 194 -13.65 -18.38 1.98
CA THR A 194 -12.66 -19.03 1.12
C THR A 194 -13.23 -19.17 -0.29
N ALA A 195 -12.51 -18.74 -1.32
CA ALA A 195 -12.87 -18.90 -2.73
C ALA A 195 -11.60 -19.08 -3.59
N ASP A 196 -11.67 -19.59 -4.81
CA ASP A 196 -10.54 -19.44 -5.74
C ASP A 196 -10.53 -18.00 -6.28
N GLU A 197 -11.67 -17.49 -6.76
CA GLU A 197 -11.77 -16.14 -7.33
C GLU A 197 -12.92 -15.31 -6.73
N ILE A 198 -12.70 -14.01 -6.56
CA ILE A 198 -13.74 -13.04 -6.20
C ILE A 198 -13.85 -12.00 -7.30
N LEU A 199 -15.00 -11.90 -7.96
CA LEU A 199 -15.28 -10.97 -9.05
C LEU A 199 -16.30 -9.93 -8.60
N VAL A 200 -15.88 -8.67 -8.44
CA VAL A 200 -16.73 -7.55 -8.03
C VAL A 200 -16.99 -6.65 -9.23
N GLY A 201 -18.26 -6.57 -9.68
CA GLY A 201 -18.65 -5.88 -10.90
C GLY A 201 -18.30 -6.66 -12.18
N ALA A 202 -18.36 -7.99 -12.14
CA ALA A 202 -17.76 -8.94 -13.10
C ALA A 202 -18.08 -8.74 -14.60
N ALA A 203 -19.05 -7.89 -14.98
CA ALA A 203 -19.47 -7.72 -16.37
C ALA A 203 -19.07 -6.34 -16.93
N SER A 204 -17.91 -6.26 -17.59
CA SER A 204 -17.36 -5.04 -18.24
C SER A 204 -18.21 -4.43 -19.36
N THR A 205 -19.37 -5.01 -19.69
CA THR A 205 -20.23 -4.56 -20.80
C THR A 205 -21.64 -4.16 -20.34
N TRP A 206 -21.97 -4.32 -19.06
CA TRP A 206 -23.33 -4.20 -18.54
C TRP A 206 -23.29 -3.41 -17.23
N ASN A 207 -24.27 -2.55 -16.98
CA ASN A 207 -24.21 -1.51 -15.93
C ASN A 207 -24.37 -2.04 -14.48
N GLY A 208 -24.17 -3.33 -14.25
CA GLY A 208 -24.38 -3.95 -12.94
C GLY A 208 -23.31 -3.56 -11.94
N LYS A 209 -23.71 -3.07 -10.76
CA LYS A 209 -22.78 -2.67 -9.71
C LYS A 209 -22.55 -3.79 -8.71
N GLY A 210 -21.30 -4.16 -8.50
CA GLY A 210 -20.92 -5.08 -7.43
C GLY A 210 -20.37 -4.32 -6.23
N CYS A 211 -20.83 -4.61 -5.03
CA CYS A 211 -20.32 -4.02 -3.79
C CYS A 211 -19.86 -5.10 -2.81
N PHE A 212 -18.60 -5.10 -2.40
CA PHE A 212 -18.05 -5.97 -1.37
C PHE A 212 -17.66 -5.13 -0.14
N ASN A 213 -18.33 -5.34 1.00
CA ASN A 213 -18.06 -4.61 2.25
C ASN A 213 -17.50 -5.55 3.31
N LEU A 214 -16.22 -5.40 3.65
CA LEU A 214 -15.55 -6.12 4.74
C LEU A 214 -15.38 -5.22 5.96
N SER A 215 -15.82 -5.66 7.12
CA SER A 215 -15.61 -4.96 8.41
C SER A 215 -15.00 -5.85 9.50
N GLY A 216 -14.92 -7.17 9.27
CA GLY A 216 -14.28 -8.12 10.17
C GLY A 216 -14.23 -9.53 9.57
N GLY A 217 -13.48 -10.45 10.20
CA GLY A 217 -13.27 -11.81 9.71
C GLY A 217 -12.07 -11.95 8.76
N ASN A 218 -12.01 -13.07 8.03
CA ASN A 218 -10.96 -13.38 7.08
C ASN A 218 -11.55 -13.64 5.69
N VAL A 219 -10.86 -13.16 4.66
CA VAL A 219 -11.13 -13.46 3.25
C VAL A 219 -9.86 -14.07 2.66
N ASN A 220 -9.95 -15.31 2.18
CA ASN A 220 -8.87 -16.03 1.54
C ASN A 220 -9.30 -16.39 0.12
N ALA A 221 -8.64 -15.81 -0.88
CA ALA A 221 -8.85 -16.18 -2.27
C ALA A 221 -7.53 -16.28 -3.04
N PHE A 222 -7.54 -16.97 -4.18
CA PHE A 222 -6.39 -16.90 -5.08
C PHE A 222 -6.32 -15.52 -5.73
N ALA A 223 -7.44 -15.01 -6.26
CA ALA A 223 -7.51 -13.69 -6.88
C ALA A 223 -8.79 -12.93 -6.50
N CYS A 224 -8.70 -11.60 -6.46
CA CYS A 224 -9.83 -10.69 -6.39
C CYS A 224 -9.75 -9.69 -7.54
N VAL A 225 -10.78 -9.66 -8.38
CA VAL A 225 -10.91 -8.73 -9.51
C VAL A 225 -12.02 -7.74 -9.20
N VAL A 226 -11.70 -6.46 -9.20
CA VAL A 226 -12.69 -5.38 -9.04
C VAL A 226 -12.75 -4.60 -10.34
N SER A 227 -13.84 -4.77 -11.07
CA SER A 227 -14.09 -4.20 -12.40
C SER A 227 -14.69 -2.79 -12.33
N ASP A 228 -14.97 -2.16 -13.47
CA ASP A 228 -15.36 -0.74 -13.63
C ASP A 228 -16.65 -0.33 -12.89
N HIS A 229 -17.47 -1.31 -12.51
CA HIS A 229 -18.69 -1.12 -11.70
C HIS A 229 -18.60 -1.82 -10.33
N GLY A 230 -17.42 -2.32 -10.00
CA GLY A 230 -17.10 -2.93 -8.72
C GLY A 230 -16.64 -1.88 -7.69
N SER A 231 -17.13 -2.03 -6.47
CA SER A 231 -16.64 -1.30 -5.30
C SER A 231 -16.31 -2.29 -4.19
N MET A 232 -15.10 -2.23 -3.66
CA MET A 232 -14.71 -2.97 -2.47
C MET A 232 -14.34 -2.00 -1.35
N VAL A 233 -14.94 -2.17 -0.18
CA VAL A 233 -14.69 -1.37 1.01
C VAL A 233 -14.23 -2.28 2.13
N GLN A 234 -12.99 -2.10 2.60
CA GLN A 234 -12.46 -2.78 3.77
C GLN A 234 -12.29 -1.77 4.92
N SER A 235 -13.04 -1.98 6.00
CA SER A 235 -12.99 -1.20 7.24
C SER A 235 -12.42 -1.98 8.43
N GLY A 236 -12.10 -3.26 8.23
CA GLY A 236 -11.54 -4.20 9.20
C GLY A 236 -11.35 -5.59 8.60
N GLY A 237 -10.92 -6.57 9.39
CA GLY A 237 -10.66 -7.94 8.94
C GLY A 237 -9.39 -8.09 8.10
N SER A 238 -9.08 -9.33 7.68
CA SER A 238 -7.89 -9.64 6.88
C SER A 238 -8.25 -10.23 5.51
N CYS A 239 -7.50 -9.83 4.49
CA CYS A 239 -7.62 -10.30 3.12
C CYS A 239 -6.30 -10.94 2.67
N THR A 240 -6.36 -12.14 2.09
CA THR A 240 -5.21 -12.79 1.44
C THR A 240 -5.64 -13.21 0.04
N PHE A 241 -5.19 -12.48 -0.99
CA PHE A 241 -5.43 -12.74 -2.41
C PHE A 241 -4.54 -11.85 -3.28
N ASP A 242 -4.32 -12.23 -4.54
CA ASP A 242 -3.79 -11.31 -5.54
C ASP A 242 -4.90 -10.34 -6.00
N LEU A 243 -4.60 -9.04 -6.04
CA LEU A 243 -5.60 -8.01 -6.36
C LEU A 243 -5.41 -7.49 -7.78
N LEU A 244 -6.47 -7.56 -8.59
CA LEU A 244 -6.57 -6.90 -9.89
C LEU A 244 -7.70 -5.87 -9.83
N LEU A 245 -7.36 -4.60 -9.64
CA LEU A 245 -8.31 -3.49 -9.75
C LEU A 245 -8.28 -3.00 -11.19
N ASN A 246 -9.34 -3.24 -11.97
CA ASN A 246 -9.55 -2.62 -13.28
C ASN A 246 -10.02 -1.17 -13.07
N GLU A 247 -11.03 -0.63 -13.76
CA GLU A 247 -11.46 0.77 -13.53
C GLU A 247 -12.33 0.94 -12.26
N GLY A 248 -12.45 -0.10 -11.43
CA GLY A 248 -13.22 -0.07 -10.19
C GLY A 248 -12.58 0.73 -9.06
N GLU A 249 -13.29 0.76 -7.92
CA GLU A 249 -12.82 1.43 -6.71
C GLU A 249 -12.58 0.43 -5.58
N TYR A 250 -11.40 0.52 -4.97
CA TYR A 250 -11.11 -0.15 -3.71
C TYR A 250 -10.79 0.90 -2.66
N SER A 251 -11.52 0.89 -1.55
CA SER A 251 -11.22 1.74 -0.40
C SER A 251 -10.93 0.92 0.85
N PHE A 252 -9.91 1.37 1.56
CA PHE A 252 -9.39 0.74 2.76
C PHE A 252 -9.30 1.78 3.86
N SER A 253 -9.86 1.52 5.03
CA SER A 253 -9.82 2.45 6.15
C SER A 253 -9.75 1.72 7.47
N GLU A 254 -9.05 2.28 8.44
CA GLU A 254 -9.14 1.83 9.83
C GLU A 254 -9.78 2.95 10.65
N PRO A 255 -11.07 2.81 11.00
CA PRO A 255 -11.68 3.76 11.92
C PRO A 255 -11.22 3.56 13.37
N TYR A 256 -10.60 2.42 13.71
CA TYR A 256 -10.26 2.06 15.10
C TYR A 256 -8.85 1.45 15.25
N PRO A 257 -8.08 1.83 16.29
CA PRO A 257 -6.67 1.46 16.47
C PRO A 257 -6.40 -0.03 16.82
N ASN A 258 -7.43 -0.88 16.87
CA ASN A 258 -7.31 -2.28 17.32
C ASN A 258 -7.87 -3.31 16.30
N ILE A 259 -8.35 -2.87 15.14
CA ILE A 259 -8.78 -3.78 14.07
C ILE A 259 -7.85 -3.50 12.90
N GLU A 260 -6.85 -4.38 12.75
CA GLU A 260 -5.90 -4.29 11.66
C GLU A 260 -6.61 -4.70 10.37
N ALA A 261 -7.00 -3.72 9.55
CA ALA A 261 -7.30 -3.98 8.17
C ALA A 261 -5.97 -4.36 7.52
N ARG A 262 -5.94 -5.51 6.82
CA ARG A 262 -4.73 -5.97 6.14
C ARG A 262 -5.05 -6.64 4.81
N ILE A 263 -4.27 -6.32 3.79
CA ILE A 263 -4.23 -7.03 2.51
C ILE A 263 -2.84 -7.64 2.38
N ASP A 264 -2.77 -8.96 2.21
CA ASP A 264 -1.53 -9.68 1.93
C ASP A 264 -1.62 -10.35 0.55
N ALA A 265 -1.00 -9.70 -0.44
CA ALA A 265 -1.00 -10.10 -1.84
C ALA A 265 0.39 -10.55 -2.29
N THR A 266 0.46 -11.47 -3.25
CA THR A 266 1.73 -11.74 -3.95
C THR A 266 1.98 -10.65 -4.97
N ILE A 267 0.97 -10.36 -5.79
CA ILE A 267 0.96 -9.32 -6.82
C ILE A 267 -0.31 -8.48 -6.68
N SER A 268 -0.18 -7.17 -6.92
CA SER A 268 -1.34 -6.29 -7.05
C SER A 268 -1.20 -5.40 -8.27
N HIS A 269 -2.27 -5.31 -9.07
CA HIS A 269 -2.35 -4.54 -10.30
C HIS A 269 -3.50 -3.54 -10.19
N ILE A 270 -3.17 -2.25 -10.19
CA ILE A 270 -4.11 -1.16 -9.92
C ILE A 270 -4.27 -0.31 -11.17
N LEU A 271 -5.28 -0.58 -12.00
CA LEU A 271 -5.64 0.20 -13.19
C LEU A 271 -6.64 1.33 -12.88
N GLY A 272 -7.43 1.18 -11.81
CA GLY A 272 -8.47 2.11 -11.37
C GLY A 272 -8.05 2.94 -10.18
N THR A 273 -8.97 3.18 -9.24
CA THR A 273 -8.70 4.00 -8.05
C THR A 273 -8.64 3.16 -6.79
N PHE A 274 -7.45 3.05 -6.20
CA PHE A 274 -7.23 2.43 -4.89
C PHE A 274 -6.98 3.50 -3.83
N ARG A 275 -7.73 3.51 -2.73
CA ARG A 275 -7.55 4.48 -1.63
C ARG A 275 -7.31 3.78 -0.30
N GLN A 276 -6.14 3.97 0.28
CA GLN A 276 -5.73 3.48 1.60
C GLN A 276 -5.73 4.62 2.63
N ALA A 277 -6.64 4.61 3.60
CA ALA A 277 -6.73 5.60 4.67
C ALA A 277 -6.19 5.13 6.03
N GLY A 278 -5.77 3.86 6.15
CA GLY A 278 -5.27 3.25 7.40
C GLY A 278 -4.58 1.89 7.12
N GLY A 279 -4.35 1.08 8.14
CA GLY A 279 -3.91 -0.33 8.10
C GLY A 279 -2.68 -0.68 7.25
N GLU A 280 -2.57 -1.94 6.84
CA GLU A 280 -1.39 -2.46 6.13
C GLU A 280 -1.73 -3.13 4.78
N HIS A 281 -1.11 -2.65 3.70
CA HIS A 281 -1.13 -3.32 2.39
C HIS A 281 0.26 -3.90 2.10
N VAL A 282 0.36 -5.23 1.99
CA VAL A 282 1.62 -5.94 1.75
C VAL A 282 1.57 -6.66 0.40
N CYS A 283 2.41 -6.24 -0.55
CA CYS A 283 2.66 -6.92 -1.82
C CYS A 283 4.03 -7.62 -1.78
N LYS A 284 4.03 -8.94 -1.63
CA LYS A 284 5.25 -9.75 -1.43
C LYS A 284 6.21 -9.74 -2.62
N GLN A 285 5.71 -9.59 -3.85
CA GLN A 285 6.53 -9.54 -5.06
C GLN A 285 6.48 -8.17 -5.73
N GLU A 286 5.32 -7.77 -6.24
CA GLU A 286 5.18 -6.55 -7.03
C GLU A 286 3.82 -5.88 -6.86
N LEU A 287 3.83 -4.57 -6.60
CA LEU A 287 2.68 -3.68 -6.72
C LEU A 287 2.85 -2.87 -8.00
N MET A 288 1.97 -3.06 -8.98
CA MET A 288 1.94 -2.20 -10.16
C MET A 288 0.73 -1.27 -10.11
N VAL A 289 0.98 0.02 -10.26
CA VAL A 289 -0.02 1.07 -10.31
C VAL A 289 -0.02 1.66 -11.70
N SER A 290 -1.12 1.47 -12.42
CA SER A 290 -1.39 2.02 -13.75
C SER A 290 -2.50 3.07 -13.74
N GLY A 291 -3.31 3.12 -12.68
CA GLY A 291 -4.31 4.13 -12.40
C GLY A 291 -3.90 5.08 -11.27
N LEU A 292 -4.79 5.29 -10.31
CA LEU A 292 -4.57 6.16 -9.14
C LEU A 292 -4.50 5.33 -7.86
N TYR A 293 -3.37 5.40 -7.15
CA TYR A 293 -3.22 4.89 -5.79
C TYR A 293 -3.11 6.05 -4.82
N VAL A 294 -4.00 6.16 -3.83
CA VAL A 294 -3.95 7.20 -2.79
C VAL A 294 -3.68 6.57 -1.44
N LEU A 295 -2.49 6.79 -0.88
CA LEU A 295 -2.13 6.46 0.49
C LEU A 295 -2.40 7.68 1.39
N ALA A 296 -3.58 7.75 1.99
CA ALA A 296 -3.97 8.77 2.96
C ALA A 296 -3.62 8.42 4.42
N GLY A 297 -3.22 7.18 4.71
CA GLY A 297 -2.79 6.72 6.02
C GLY A 297 -2.39 5.24 6.04
N GLY A 298 -1.79 4.77 7.13
CA GLY A 298 -1.33 3.38 7.25
C GLY A 298 0.07 3.12 6.67
N VAL A 299 0.33 1.86 6.34
CA VAL A 299 1.61 1.38 5.78
C VAL A 299 1.36 0.61 4.49
N ASN A 300 2.08 0.94 3.43
CA ASN A 300 2.16 0.15 2.20
C ASN A 300 3.57 -0.46 2.10
N LYS A 301 3.65 -1.78 1.97
CA LYS A 301 4.90 -2.53 1.79
C LYS A 301 4.85 -3.27 0.47
N ALA A 302 5.80 -2.99 -0.42
CA ALA A 302 5.99 -3.76 -1.64
C ALA A 302 7.42 -4.29 -1.69
N ASN A 303 7.65 -5.47 -2.28
CA ASN A 303 9.02 -5.81 -2.65
C ASN A 303 9.46 -4.96 -3.86
N LYS A 304 8.62 -4.85 -4.88
CA LYS A 304 8.79 -3.94 -6.00
C LYS A 304 7.54 -3.10 -6.22
N LEU A 305 7.69 -1.80 -6.43
CA LEU A 305 6.62 -0.89 -6.81
C LEU A 305 6.88 -0.39 -8.23
N THR A 306 5.92 -0.56 -9.13
CA THR A 306 5.98 -0.03 -10.50
C THR A 306 4.80 0.93 -10.70
N ILE A 307 5.04 2.22 -10.92
CA ILE A 307 4.00 3.22 -11.19
C ILE A 307 4.08 3.58 -12.67
N SER A 308 3.26 2.99 -13.53
CA SER A 308 3.32 3.22 -14.97
C SER A 308 2.04 2.79 -15.68
N THR A 309 1.69 3.47 -16.77
CA THR A 309 0.57 3.10 -17.63
C THR A 309 0.96 1.99 -18.61
N GLN A 310 0.69 0.73 -18.28
CA GLN A 310 0.99 -0.41 -19.17
C GLN A 310 0.34 -0.32 -20.57
N THR A 311 -0.77 0.43 -20.70
CA THR A 311 -1.54 0.56 -21.95
C THR A 311 -1.07 1.69 -22.86
N GLY A 312 -0.14 2.52 -22.40
CA GLY A 312 0.39 3.68 -23.12
C GLY A 312 -0.57 4.85 -23.32
N THR A 313 -1.67 4.88 -22.56
CA THR A 313 -2.59 6.03 -22.49
C THR A 313 -2.96 6.30 -21.04
N GLY A 314 -2.73 7.52 -20.57
CA GLY A 314 -3.03 7.98 -19.21
C GLY A 314 -1.77 8.33 -18.42
N ASN A 315 -1.96 8.74 -17.17
CA ASN A 315 -0.89 8.97 -16.20
C ASN A 315 -1.13 8.05 -15.01
N ALA A 316 -0.16 7.19 -14.68
CA ALA A 316 -0.21 6.42 -13.44
C ALA A 316 0.23 7.32 -12.28
N THR A 317 -0.56 7.38 -11.21
CA THR A 317 -0.26 8.24 -10.06
C THR A 317 -0.29 7.46 -8.77
N TYR A 318 0.79 7.53 -7.99
CA TYR A 318 0.82 7.12 -6.60
C TYR A 318 0.92 8.39 -5.75
N LYS A 319 -0.10 8.67 -4.96
CA LYS A 319 -0.21 9.88 -4.15
C LYS A 319 -0.21 9.51 -2.67
N MET A 320 0.77 10.00 -1.92
CA MET A 320 0.81 9.89 -0.47
C MET A 320 0.28 11.19 0.14
N GLU A 321 -0.92 11.13 0.71
CA GLU A 321 -1.53 12.20 1.53
C GLU A 321 -1.29 11.96 3.04
N GLY A 322 -0.86 10.75 3.41
CA GLY A 322 -0.45 10.34 4.75
C GLY A 322 0.25 8.97 4.73
N GLY A 323 0.63 8.46 5.90
CA GLY A 323 1.18 7.10 6.04
C GLY A 323 2.63 6.93 5.59
N SER A 324 3.06 5.68 5.44
CA SER A 324 4.41 5.32 4.98
C SER A 324 4.39 4.28 3.87
N LEU A 325 5.28 4.47 2.90
CA LEU A 325 5.54 3.54 1.81
C LEU A 325 6.92 2.92 2.03
N ARG A 326 7.01 1.60 1.97
CA ARG A 326 8.28 0.88 1.94
C ARG A 326 8.34 -0.01 0.72
N SER A 327 9.35 0.17 -0.12
CA SER A 327 9.64 -0.74 -1.22
C SER A 327 11.09 -1.22 -1.20
N SER A 328 11.40 -2.42 -1.71
CA SER A 328 12.80 -2.73 -2.01
C SER A 328 13.23 -2.08 -3.33
N GLU A 329 12.37 -2.12 -4.34
CA GLU A 329 12.62 -1.52 -5.64
C GLU A 329 11.45 -0.65 -6.06
N MET A 330 11.71 0.47 -6.73
CA MET A 330 10.70 1.39 -7.22
C MET A 330 11.01 1.75 -8.67
N THR A 331 10.03 1.61 -9.55
CA THR A 331 10.08 2.06 -10.94
C THR A 331 8.90 3.00 -11.18
N ILE A 332 9.14 4.16 -11.77
CA ILE A 332 8.14 5.18 -12.09
C ILE A 332 8.25 5.47 -13.58
N GLY A 333 7.16 5.24 -14.29
CA GLY A 333 7.07 5.16 -15.75
C GLY A 333 7.60 3.86 -16.32
N ASP A 334 7.37 3.71 -17.63
CA ASP A 334 7.96 2.66 -18.46
C ASP A 334 8.12 3.19 -19.91
N ARG A 335 8.33 2.29 -20.87
CA ARG A 335 8.43 2.66 -22.30
C ARG A 335 7.09 3.07 -22.94
N TYR A 336 5.98 2.85 -22.24
CA TYR A 336 4.62 3.01 -22.71
C TYR A 336 3.97 4.25 -22.11
N GLY A 337 4.26 4.60 -20.86
CA GLY A 337 3.86 5.91 -20.36
C GLY A 337 4.35 6.26 -18.97
N ASP A 338 3.88 7.41 -18.54
CA ASP A 338 4.46 8.18 -17.45
C ASP A 338 3.90 7.71 -16.11
N GLY A 339 4.75 7.77 -15.08
CA GLY A 339 4.36 7.62 -13.69
C GLY A 339 4.63 8.89 -12.90
N LEU A 340 3.80 9.12 -11.88
CA LEU A 340 3.95 10.19 -10.93
C LEU A 340 3.88 9.63 -9.50
N LEU A 341 4.90 9.92 -8.69
CA LEU A 341 4.87 9.72 -7.24
C LEU A 341 4.80 11.10 -6.57
N GLU A 342 3.68 11.40 -5.91
CA GLU A 342 3.52 12.60 -5.09
C GLU A 342 3.64 12.22 -3.60
N VAL A 343 4.51 12.89 -2.85
CA VAL A 343 4.68 12.64 -1.42
C VAL A 343 4.42 13.91 -0.63
N ALA A 344 3.31 13.93 0.12
CA ALA A 344 2.92 15.06 0.95
C ALA A 344 3.72 15.16 2.25
N VAL A 345 3.60 16.33 2.91
CA VAL A 345 4.13 16.57 4.26
C VAL A 345 3.76 15.43 5.21
N ASN A 346 4.70 15.08 6.09
CA ASN A 346 4.60 13.98 7.06
C ASN A 346 4.45 12.57 6.46
N CYS A 347 4.62 12.41 5.14
CA CYS A 347 4.70 11.09 4.51
C CYS A 347 6.17 10.68 4.35
N VAL A 348 6.44 9.38 4.48
CA VAL A 348 7.79 8.80 4.30
C VAL A 348 7.75 7.70 3.26
N ALA A 349 8.51 7.87 2.17
CA ALA A 349 8.77 6.85 1.17
C ALA A 349 10.19 6.28 1.36
N LEU A 350 10.29 5.03 1.79
CA LEU A 350 11.54 4.30 2.00
C LEU A 350 11.76 3.31 0.84
N VAL A 351 12.84 3.47 0.07
CA VAL A 351 13.21 2.51 -0.98
C VAL A 351 14.54 1.85 -0.66
N ASP A 352 14.53 0.57 -0.30
CA ASP A 352 15.69 -0.14 0.27
C ASP A 352 16.84 -0.35 -0.74
N LYS A 353 16.54 -0.52 -2.02
CA LYS A 353 17.54 -0.85 -3.05
C LYS A 353 17.55 0.11 -4.21
N ASN A 354 16.58 0.05 -5.13
CA ASN A 354 16.66 0.74 -6.42
C ASN A 354 15.48 1.67 -6.65
N VAL A 355 15.75 2.91 -7.05
CA VAL A 355 14.74 3.81 -7.65
C VAL A 355 15.07 3.96 -9.14
N ARG A 356 14.04 3.89 -9.99
CA ARG A 356 14.13 4.10 -11.44
C ARG A 356 12.99 5.02 -11.88
N VAL A 357 13.30 6.19 -12.42
CA VAL A 357 12.29 7.11 -13.00
C VAL A 357 12.54 7.20 -14.50
N MET A 358 11.59 6.77 -15.31
CA MET A 358 11.67 6.72 -16.77
C MET A 358 11.39 8.09 -17.40
N GLU A 359 11.51 8.16 -18.72
CA GLU A 359 11.25 9.38 -19.48
C GLU A 359 9.84 9.92 -19.18
N ASN A 360 9.75 11.23 -18.90
CA ASN A 360 8.53 11.98 -18.54
C ASN A 360 7.84 11.63 -17.22
N SER A 361 8.45 10.74 -16.42
CA SER A 361 7.99 10.45 -15.06
C SER A 361 8.59 11.40 -14.03
N LEU A 362 7.94 11.53 -12.87
CA LEU A 362 8.30 12.49 -11.83
C LEU A 362 8.14 11.91 -10.43
N ILE A 363 9.10 12.19 -9.56
CA ILE A 363 8.94 12.14 -8.09
C ILE A 363 8.82 13.58 -7.61
N ASP A 364 7.69 13.91 -7.01
CA ASP A 364 7.37 15.24 -6.50
C ASP A 364 7.31 15.23 -4.97
N LEU A 365 8.35 15.79 -4.35
CA LEU A 365 8.43 16.05 -2.91
C LEU A 365 8.06 17.51 -2.57
N SER A 366 7.50 18.28 -3.52
CA SER A 366 7.21 19.72 -3.33
C SER A 366 6.20 20.03 -2.24
N GLN A 367 5.42 19.04 -1.85
CA GLN A 367 4.46 19.13 -0.75
C GLN A 367 5.10 18.85 0.63
N GLY A 368 6.43 18.74 0.69
CA GLY A 368 7.23 18.55 1.91
C GLY A 368 7.35 17.11 2.42
N GLY A 369 7.18 16.14 1.52
CA GLY A 369 7.42 14.73 1.81
C GLY A 369 8.89 14.39 1.99
N GLN A 370 9.15 13.26 2.65
CA GLN A 370 10.49 12.71 2.81
C GLN A 370 10.65 11.46 1.96
N MET A 371 11.74 11.38 1.19
CA MET A 371 12.11 10.17 0.46
C MET A 371 13.52 9.73 0.86
N TRP A 372 13.64 8.45 1.17
CA TRP A 372 14.92 7.80 1.42
C TRP A 372 15.25 6.81 0.31
N VAL A 373 16.48 6.91 -0.21
CA VAL A 373 17.00 6.06 -1.29
C VAL A 373 18.19 5.24 -0.78
N GLY A 374 18.01 3.93 -0.66
CA GLY A 374 19.05 2.96 -0.32
C GLY A 374 20.00 2.65 -1.48
N ASN A 375 21.01 1.82 -1.23
CA ASN A 375 22.12 1.55 -2.15
C ASN A 375 21.64 0.90 -3.47
N CYS A 376 21.68 1.63 -4.59
CA CYS A 376 21.14 1.23 -5.90
C CYS A 376 22.25 0.76 -6.87
N ASP A 377 22.01 -0.32 -7.62
CA ASP A 377 22.90 -0.81 -8.69
C ASP A 377 22.41 -0.46 -10.12
N SER A 378 21.22 0.14 -10.31
CA SER A 378 20.83 0.77 -11.60
C SER A 378 19.42 1.39 -11.64
N GLY A 379 19.27 2.66 -12.06
CA GLY A 379 18.21 2.91 -13.06
C GLY A 379 17.52 4.26 -13.37
N ILE A 380 17.64 5.39 -12.69
CA ILE A 380 16.85 6.62 -13.03
C ILE A 380 17.28 7.32 -14.36
N GLN A 381 16.34 7.70 -15.22
CA GLN A 381 16.60 8.46 -16.46
C GLN A 381 16.07 9.91 -16.45
N LYS A 382 15.32 10.34 -15.41
CA LYS A 382 14.75 11.70 -15.29
C LYS A 382 14.75 12.28 -13.86
N ALA A 383 14.07 13.41 -13.68
CA ALA A 383 14.23 14.33 -12.57
C ALA A 383 13.54 13.90 -11.25
N ILE A 384 14.23 14.01 -10.12
CA ILE A 384 13.61 14.17 -8.79
C ILE A 384 13.48 15.67 -8.53
N THR A 385 12.31 16.14 -8.11
CA THR A 385 12.12 17.54 -7.67
C THR A 385 11.79 17.58 -6.18
N VAL A 386 12.56 18.35 -5.43
CA VAL A 386 12.43 18.51 -3.98
C VAL A 386 12.07 19.96 -3.70
N GLY A 387 10.81 20.25 -3.38
CA GLY A 387 10.40 21.62 -3.02
C GLY A 387 10.91 22.02 -1.63
N THR A 388 10.63 23.25 -1.21
CA THR A 388 11.22 23.91 -0.03
C THR A 388 11.17 23.11 1.28
N ASP A 389 10.09 22.37 1.50
CA ASP A 389 9.90 21.57 2.71
C ASP A 389 10.27 20.09 2.51
N GLY A 390 10.63 19.69 1.29
CA GLY A 390 10.95 18.31 0.94
C GLY A 390 12.35 17.90 1.39
N VAL A 391 12.54 16.62 1.67
CA VAL A 391 13.86 16.06 2.03
C VAL A 391 14.17 14.85 1.16
N LEU A 392 15.32 14.89 0.48
CA LEU A 392 15.95 13.75 -0.17
C LEU A 392 17.15 13.31 0.66
N GLU A 393 17.09 12.09 1.19
CA GLU A 393 18.17 11.52 2.01
C GLU A 393 18.50 10.08 1.60
N GLY A 394 19.66 9.58 2.00
CA GLY A 394 20.07 8.20 1.72
C GLY A 394 21.50 8.06 1.23
N THR A 395 21.89 6.80 1.01
CA THR A 395 23.21 6.41 0.48
C THR A 395 23.10 5.74 -0.90
N GLY A 396 22.04 6.06 -1.62
CA GLY A 396 21.66 5.41 -2.86
C GLY A 396 22.28 5.99 -4.12
N ASN A 397 21.90 5.45 -5.27
CA ASN A 397 22.21 6.04 -6.57
C ASN A 397 20.93 6.51 -7.29
N VAL A 398 20.92 7.79 -7.66
CA VAL A 398 19.88 8.49 -8.38
C VAL A 398 20.40 8.76 -9.80
N GLN A 399 20.15 7.87 -10.76
CA GLN A 399 20.76 8.05 -12.09
C GLN A 399 20.21 9.22 -12.94
N GLY A 400 19.12 9.87 -12.54
CA GLY A 400 18.49 10.97 -13.27
C GLY A 400 18.76 12.30 -12.59
N SER A 401 18.27 13.39 -13.18
CA SER A 401 18.58 14.72 -12.63
C SER A 401 17.92 14.95 -11.27
N VAL A 402 18.47 15.84 -10.45
CA VAL A 402 17.88 16.20 -9.17
C VAL A 402 17.80 17.72 -9.07
N TYR A 403 16.61 18.23 -8.76
CA TYR A 403 16.35 19.65 -8.53
C TYR A 403 15.97 19.84 -7.06
N ILE A 404 16.77 20.60 -6.32
CA ILE A 404 16.63 20.84 -4.89
C ILE A 404 16.29 22.31 -4.62
N SER A 405 15.05 22.55 -4.17
CA SER A 405 14.64 23.75 -3.43
C SER A 405 14.48 23.47 -1.93
N GLY A 406 14.42 22.19 -1.53
CA GLY A 406 14.37 21.73 -0.13
C GLY A 406 15.71 21.29 0.42
N THR A 407 15.76 20.15 1.13
CA THR A 407 16.99 19.63 1.73
C THR A 407 17.47 18.35 1.07
N ALA A 408 18.76 18.28 0.73
CA ALA A 408 19.46 17.04 0.37
C ALA A 408 20.38 16.61 1.53
N VAL A 409 20.33 15.34 1.94
CA VAL A 409 21.14 14.78 3.03
C VAL A 409 21.79 13.45 2.61
N PRO A 410 22.98 13.46 1.99
CA PRO A 410 23.73 12.24 1.75
C PRO A 410 24.06 11.54 3.08
N GLY A 411 23.78 10.24 3.20
CA GLY A 411 23.92 9.49 4.45
C GLY A 411 22.63 8.78 4.86
N TRP A 412 22.64 8.09 6.00
CA TRP A 412 21.49 7.30 6.46
C TRP A 412 21.10 7.68 7.90
N PRO A 413 19.83 8.10 8.17
CA PRO A 413 19.26 7.99 9.51
C PRO A 413 19.06 6.52 9.92
N VAL A 414 19.97 5.99 10.74
CA VAL A 414 19.79 4.68 11.37
C VAL A 414 18.87 4.85 12.57
N TRP A 415 17.97 3.88 12.80
CA TRP A 415 17.13 3.81 14.00
C TRP A 415 17.57 2.68 14.95
N PRO A 416 18.85 2.61 15.39
CA PRO A 416 19.24 1.58 16.33
C PRO A 416 18.58 1.89 17.68
N ASN A 417 17.83 0.92 18.22
CA ASN A 417 17.19 1.03 19.53
C ASN A 417 16.15 2.16 19.67
N GLY A 418 15.55 2.62 18.56
CA GLY A 418 14.46 3.60 18.59
C GLY A 418 14.90 5.06 18.74
N TYR A 419 16.20 5.35 18.62
CA TYR A 419 16.73 6.72 18.50
C TYR A 419 17.23 6.95 17.08
N LEU A 420 16.96 8.15 16.55
CA LEU A 420 17.46 8.60 15.25
C LEU A 420 18.96 8.92 15.39
N GLU A 421 19.80 8.15 14.72
CA GLU A 421 21.25 8.36 14.64
C GLU A 421 21.64 8.56 13.18
N TYR A 422 22.20 9.73 12.87
CA TYR A 422 22.64 10.03 11.51
C TYR A 422 24.03 9.44 11.27
N GLN A 423 24.14 8.59 10.26
CA GLN A 423 25.40 8.01 9.80
C GLN A 423 25.81 8.66 8.48
N PRO A 424 27.09 9.07 8.35
CA PRO A 424 27.63 9.54 7.08
C PRO A 424 27.48 8.52 5.94
N GLY A 425 27.53 8.98 4.69
CA GLY A 425 27.50 8.10 3.53
C GLY A 425 27.35 8.84 2.20
N THR A 426 27.46 8.07 1.10
CA THR A 426 27.47 8.64 -0.26
C THR A 426 26.11 8.57 -0.91
N LEU A 427 25.57 9.71 -1.37
CA LEU A 427 24.45 9.76 -2.31
C LEU A 427 25.02 10.01 -3.71
N GLU A 428 24.82 9.07 -4.62
CA GLU A 428 25.28 9.19 -6.00
C GLU A 428 24.17 9.75 -6.90
N ILE A 429 24.52 10.64 -7.83
CA ILE A 429 23.61 11.19 -8.84
C ILE A 429 24.25 11.04 -10.22
N SER A 430 23.68 10.24 -11.12
CA SER A 430 24.37 9.97 -12.39
C SER A 430 24.17 11.04 -13.48
N ASN A 431 23.20 11.93 -13.32
CA ASN A 431 22.90 12.99 -14.27
C ASN A 431 23.15 14.37 -13.63
N GLY A 432 22.34 15.38 -13.94
CA GLY A 432 22.53 16.73 -13.41
C GLY A 432 22.03 16.92 -11.97
N TYR A 433 22.72 17.72 -11.17
CA TYR A 433 22.24 18.21 -9.88
C TYR A 433 22.06 19.73 -9.96
N GLU A 434 20.89 20.24 -9.60
CA GLU A 434 20.65 21.68 -9.48
C GLU A 434 20.03 21.98 -8.11
N GLN A 435 20.77 22.70 -7.27
CA GLN A 435 20.28 23.28 -6.04
C GLN A 435 20.03 24.78 -6.25
N ASP A 436 18.81 25.23 -6.02
CA ASP A 436 18.46 26.64 -6.17
C ASP A 436 18.85 27.49 -4.94
N GLN A 437 18.32 28.71 -4.83
CA GLN A 437 18.64 29.64 -3.74
C GLN A 437 17.94 29.30 -2.41
N GLU A 438 16.87 28.52 -2.45
CA GLU A 438 16.12 28.08 -1.26
C GLU A 438 16.63 26.72 -0.76
N GLY A 439 17.23 25.93 -1.65
CA GLY A 439 17.78 24.62 -1.33
C GLY A 439 18.92 24.61 -0.31
N THR A 440 19.02 23.51 0.43
CA THR A 440 20.06 23.24 1.43
C THR A 440 20.70 21.88 1.21
N LEU A 441 22.03 21.83 1.15
CA LEU A 441 22.78 20.58 1.28
C LEU A 441 23.17 20.40 2.75
N THR A 442 22.78 19.31 3.39
CA THR A 442 23.26 18.95 4.73
C THR A 442 24.26 17.79 4.64
N VAL A 443 25.43 17.96 5.25
CA VAL A 443 26.48 16.94 5.29
C VAL A 443 26.85 16.57 6.73
N LEU A 444 27.05 15.29 6.97
CA LEU A 444 27.45 14.69 8.25
C LEU A 444 28.94 14.36 8.20
N LEU A 445 29.71 14.78 9.20
CA LEU A 445 31.14 14.52 9.29
C LEU A 445 31.46 13.82 10.61
N GLY A 446 31.83 12.54 10.54
CA GLY A 446 32.38 11.74 11.65
C GLY A 446 33.91 11.62 11.63
N GLY A 447 34.57 12.17 10.61
CA GLY A 447 36.02 12.11 10.42
C GLY A 447 36.41 12.58 9.02
N THR A 448 37.67 12.32 8.63
CA THR A 448 38.20 12.65 7.29
C THR A 448 38.24 11.46 6.33
N GLY A 449 38.02 10.24 6.82
CA GLY A 449 37.90 9.04 5.98
C GLY A 449 36.59 9.01 5.19
N GLU A 450 36.59 8.45 3.98
CA GLU A 450 35.43 8.40 3.07
C GLU A 450 34.19 7.77 3.72
N GLU A 451 34.36 6.79 4.59
CA GLU A 451 33.28 6.12 5.32
C GLU A 451 32.67 6.99 6.44
N ASN A 452 33.34 8.07 6.83
CA ASN A 452 32.92 8.95 7.92
C ASN A 452 32.41 10.31 7.38
N ILE A 453 32.13 10.42 6.08
CA ILE A 453 31.68 11.68 5.47
C ILE A 453 30.41 11.48 4.65
N SER A 454 29.51 12.45 4.72
CA SER A 454 28.44 12.61 3.75
C SER A 454 29.02 13.14 2.46
N HIS A 455 28.91 12.37 1.38
CA HIS A 455 29.43 12.72 0.07
C HIS A 455 28.32 12.73 -0.98
N LEU A 456 28.14 13.86 -1.66
CA LEU A 456 27.27 13.97 -2.82
C LEU A 456 28.10 13.75 -4.10
N SER A 457 28.00 12.57 -4.69
CA SER A 457 28.81 12.14 -5.84
C SER A 457 28.01 12.26 -7.13
N ILE A 458 28.27 13.27 -7.96
CA ILE A 458 27.51 13.54 -9.18
C ILE A 458 28.37 13.16 -10.39
N THR A 459 27.88 12.33 -11.32
CA THR A 459 28.63 12.04 -12.56
C THR A 459 28.31 12.99 -13.70
N GLY A 460 27.21 13.75 -13.61
CA GLY A 460 26.88 14.82 -14.56
C GLY A 460 27.29 16.22 -14.05
N ASP A 461 26.62 17.24 -14.58
CA ASP A 461 26.87 18.64 -14.21
C ASP A 461 26.15 18.99 -12.90
N ALA A 462 26.83 19.73 -12.03
CA ALA A 462 26.28 20.24 -10.78
C ALA A 462 26.18 21.76 -10.83
N LYS A 463 25.01 22.30 -10.52
CA LYS A 463 24.77 23.72 -10.28
C LYS A 463 24.32 23.90 -8.83
N ILE A 464 25.12 24.58 -8.03
CA ILE A 464 24.85 24.77 -6.61
C ILE A 464 24.49 26.22 -6.28
N GLY A 465 23.56 26.38 -5.34
CA GLY A 465 23.07 27.63 -4.79
C GLY A 465 22.66 27.42 -3.33
N GLY A 466 21.97 28.40 -2.74
CA GLY A 466 21.33 28.22 -1.43
C GLY A 466 22.33 27.96 -0.30
N SER A 467 21.95 27.16 0.69
CA SER A 467 22.74 26.97 1.92
C SER A 467 23.50 25.65 1.96
N LEU A 468 24.60 25.62 2.73
CA LEU A 468 25.29 24.42 3.16
C LEU A 468 25.20 24.31 4.68
N ASN A 469 24.76 23.16 5.18
CA ASN A 469 24.69 22.85 6.60
C ASN A 469 25.66 21.70 6.92
N VAL A 470 26.59 21.92 7.85
CA VAL A 470 27.59 20.92 8.25
C VAL A 470 27.32 20.48 9.69
N LEU A 471 27.08 19.19 9.88
CA LEU A 471 26.83 18.58 11.18
C LEU A 471 27.99 17.66 11.53
N LEU A 472 28.62 17.90 12.68
CA LEU A 472 29.65 17.02 13.22
C LEU A 472 28.99 15.89 14.02
N VAL A 473 29.31 14.64 13.67
CA VAL A 473 28.79 13.41 14.31
C VAL A 473 29.93 12.62 14.92
N ASP A 474 29.61 11.58 15.70
CA ASP A 474 30.58 10.66 16.33
C ASP A 474 31.71 11.32 17.14
N GLY A 475 31.48 12.55 17.61
CA GLY A 475 32.47 13.33 18.37
C GLY A 475 33.60 13.92 17.54
N TYR A 476 33.47 13.95 16.20
CA TYR A 476 34.49 14.53 15.33
C TYR A 476 34.77 16.00 15.69
N THR A 477 36.05 16.29 15.89
CA THR A 477 36.59 17.62 16.17
C THR A 477 37.60 17.93 15.07
N PRO A 478 37.22 18.73 14.04
CA PRO A 478 38.08 19.03 12.91
C PRO A 478 39.38 19.70 13.35
N SER A 479 40.50 19.26 12.76
CA SER A 479 41.81 19.89 12.90
C SER A 479 42.06 20.89 11.76
N ILE A 480 43.00 21.83 11.94
CA ILE A 480 43.37 22.72 10.83
C ILE A 480 43.89 21.89 9.66
N GLY A 481 43.42 22.24 8.47
CA GLY A 481 43.88 21.62 7.24
C GLY A 481 43.33 20.22 7.02
N ASP A 482 42.41 19.75 7.88
CA ASP A 482 41.57 18.61 7.54
C ASP A 482 40.84 18.94 6.24
N GLU A 483 41.06 18.13 5.20
CA GLU A 483 40.41 18.28 3.91
C GLU A 483 39.34 17.21 3.75
N VAL A 484 38.10 17.65 3.51
CA VAL A 484 36.97 16.74 3.29
C VAL A 484 36.21 17.15 2.03
N THR A 485 36.21 16.29 1.01
CA THR A 485 35.43 16.52 -0.21
C THR A 485 33.99 16.07 0.00
N ILE A 486 33.06 17.03 0.01
CA ILE A 486 31.64 16.78 0.30
C ILE A 486 30.78 16.70 -0.96
N LEU A 487 31.29 17.20 -2.08
CA LEU A 487 30.62 17.17 -3.37
C LEU A 487 31.65 16.96 -4.48
N SER A 488 31.36 16.04 -5.41
CA SER A 488 32.09 15.87 -6.67
C SER A 488 31.13 15.89 -7.86
N SER A 489 31.57 16.41 -9.01
CA SER A 489 30.79 16.53 -10.25
C SER A 489 31.66 16.49 -11.51
N GLN A 490 31.06 16.35 -12.69
CA GLN A 490 31.78 16.52 -13.97
C GLN A 490 32.10 18.00 -14.25
N VAL A 491 31.14 18.87 -13.95
CA VAL A 491 31.27 20.34 -13.99
C VAL A 491 30.57 20.89 -12.76
N LEU A 492 31.18 21.85 -12.09
CA LEU A 492 30.58 22.57 -10.98
C LEU A 492 30.36 24.03 -11.37
N ASP A 493 29.10 24.47 -11.32
CA ASP A 493 28.68 25.86 -11.50
C ASP A 493 28.00 26.38 -10.22
N GLY A 494 28.17 27.67 -9.94
CA GLY A 494 27.64 28.31 -8.74
C GLY A 494 28.46 28.09 -7.46
N LYS A 495 27.89 28.56 -6.34
CA LYS A 495 28.48 28.52 -4.99
C LYS A 495 27.36 28.46 -3.94
N PHE A 496 27.69 27.95 -2.76
CA PHE A 496 26.81 28.09 -1.59
C PHE A 496 26.82 29.54 -1.10
N ASN A 497 25.71 29.99 -0.53
CA ASN A 497 25.57 31.28 0.14
C ASN A 497 26.24 31.21 1.51
N ALA A 498 27.56 31.38 1.52
CA ALA A 498 28.40 31.40 2.72
C ALA A 498 29.19 32.70 2.77
N ASP A 499 29.20 33.36 3.93
CA ASP A 499 29.98 34.59 4.14
C ASP A 499 31.47 34.26 4.03
N ASP A 500 32.16 34.96 3.12
CA ASP A 500 33.58 34.77 2.81
C ASP A 500 33.99 33.32 2.48
N ASP A 501 33.06 32.54 1.89
CA ASP A 501 33.23 31.10 1.64
C ASP A 501 33.50 30.31 2.95
N ILE A 502 32.92 30.72 4.08
CA ILE A 502 33.07 30.05 5.38
C ILE A 502 31.73 29.50 5.86
N VAL A 503 31.71 28.21 6.23
CA VAL A 503 30.55 27.57 6.87
C VAL A 503 30.86 27.28 8.33
N LYS A 504 29.93 27.66 9.21
CA LYS A 504 30.00 27.39 10.66
C LYS A 504 29.10 26.22 11.01
N THR A 505 29.63 25.31 11.82
CA THR A 505 28.90 24.18 12.39
C THR A 505 28.10 24.59 13.62
N ASN A 506 27.12 23.78 14.02
CA ASN A 506 26.32 24.00 15.24
C ASN A 506 27.15 23.99 16.54
N ASN A 507 28.29 23.32 16.54
CA ASN A 507 29.25 23.25 17.63
C ASN A 507 30.38 24.28 17.53
N GLY A 508 30.32 25.22 16.57
CA GLY A 508 31.19 26.41 16.50
C GLY A 508 32.52 26.20 15.78
N HIS A 509 32.78 25.03 15.22
CA HIS A 509 33.87 24.83 14.27
C HIS A 509 33.54 25.51 12.93
N SER A 510 34.57 25.95 12.23
CA SER A 510 34.46 26.61 10.93
C SER A 510 35.21 25.83 9.87
N PHE A 511 34.67 25.82 8.65
CA PHE A 511 35.37 25.30 7.47
C PHE A 511 35.41 26.35 6.40
N LYS A 512 36.54 26.44 5.71
CA LYS A 512 36.66 27.19 4.47
C LYS A 512 36.23 26.32 3.29
N LEU A 513 35.36 26.86 2.45
CA LEU A 513 34.92 26.22 1.22
C LEU A 513 35.95 26.46 0.13
N ASN A 514 36.54 25.37 -0.36
CA ASN A 514 37.43 25.39 -1.50
C ASN A 514 36.71 24.83 -2.72
N TYR A 515 36.48 25.69 -3.71
CA TYR A 515 35.79 25.34 -4.95
C TYR A 515 36.79 25.03 -6.05
N SER A 516 36.62 23.89 -6.71
CA SER A 516 37.26 23.58 -7.99
C SER A 516 36.22 23.52 -9.10
N GLY A 517 36.65 23.27 -10.34
CA GLY A 517 35.70 23.07 -11.44
C GLY A 517 34.87 21.79 -11.34
N THR A 518 35.15 20.91 -10.38
CA THR A 518 34.55 19.55 -10.29
C THR A 518 34.26 19.10 -8.85
N ALA A 519 34.51 19.94 -7.84
CA ALA A 519 34.36 19.53 -6.44
C ALA A 519 34.24 20.71 -5.47
N VAL A 520 33.60 20.44 -4.33
CA VAL A 520 33.62 21.28 -3.13
C VAL A 520 34.34 20.54 -2.02
N THR A 521 35.41 21.12 -1.51
CA THR A 521 36.20 20.59 -0.39
C THR A 521 36.10 21.54 0.79
N LEU A 522 35.80 21.00 1.97
CA LEU A 522 35.89 21.68 3.24
C LEU A 522 37.33 21.61 3.73
N ILE A 523 37.88 22.75 4.14
CA ILE A 523 39.19 22.84 4.81
C ILE A 523 38.94 23.27 6.24
N GLY A 524 39.29 22.41 7.20
CA GLY A 524 39.18 22.72 8.63
C GLY A 524 39.95 23.99 8.96
N LEU A 525 39.28 24.94 9.59
CA LEU A 525 39.90 26.13 10.17
C LEU A 525 40.09 25.91 11.66
N SER A 526 41.06 26.62 12.24
CA SER A 526 41.19 26.63 13.68
C SER A 526 40.02 27.38 14.28
N ARG A 527 39.59 26.95 15.46
CA ARG A 527 38.61 27.71 16.24
C ARG A 527 39.18 29.04 16.74
N ALA A 528 40.50 29.14 16.83
CA ALA A 528 41.26 30.33 17.22
C ALA A 528 41.71 31.21 16.04
N ASP A 529 41.42 30.83 14.79
CA ASP A 529 41.61 31.68 13.59
C ASP A 529 40.40 32.62 13.44
N PHE A 530 40.38 33.68 14.27
CA PHE A 530 39.26 34.61 14.39
C PHE A 530 39.12 35.53 13.19
N ASP A 531 40.22 35.82 12.50
CA ASP A 531 40.21 36.65 11.29
C ASP A 531 40.06 35.84 9.98
N HIS A 532 40.01 34.52 10.11
CA HIS A 532 39.85 33.54 9.03
C HIS A 532 40.95 33.63 7.96
N SER A 533 42.15 34.02 8.36
CA SER A 533 43.32 34.09 7.48
C SER A 533 43.90 32.71 7.13
N GLY A 534 43.44 31.66 7.80
CA GLY A 534 43.96 30.30 7.69
C GLY A 534 45.18 30.06 8.58
N LYS A 535 45.42 30.93 9.56
CA LYS A 535 46.55 30.89 10.50
C LYS A 535 46.08 31.30 11.87
N VAL A 536 46.79 30.87 12.91
CA VAL A 536 46.58 31.36 14.27
C VAL A 536 47.81 32.16 14.68
N ASP A 537 47.72 33.48 14.60
CA ASP A 537 48.85 34.37 14.85
C ASP A 537 48.47 35.63 15.67
N THR A 538 49.26 36.69 15.51
CA THR A 538 49.13 37.87 16.39
C THR A 538 47.81 38.59 16.17
N GLU A 539 47.29 38.52 14.95
CA GLU A 539 46.02 39.11 14.56
C GLU A 539 44.86 38.45 15.33
N ASP A 540 44.89 37.12 15.48
CA ASP A 540 43.92 36.37 16.28
C ASP A 540 44.04 36.67 17.77
N LEU A 541 45.27 36.75 18.28
CA LEU A 541 45.48 37.14 19.67
C LEU A 541 44.94 38.55 19.94
N LEU A 542 45.06 39.47 18.98
CA LEU A 542 44.48 40.80 19.08
C LEU A 542 42.94 40.76 19.05
N TYR A 543 42.34 39.89 18.25
CA TYR A 543 40.89 39.62 18.28
C TYR A 543 40.43 39.13 19.65
N LEU A 544 41.07 38.10 20.20
CA LEU A 544 40.77 37.59 21.55
C LEU A 544 40.90 38.69 22.61
N ALA A 545 42.00 39.45 22.55
CA ALA A 545 42.28 40.54 23.49
C ALA A 545 41.23 41.66 23.40
N SER A 546 40.66 41.91 22.22
CA SER A 546 39.59 42.89 22.03
C SER A 546 38.28 42.48 22.73
N SER A 547 38.07 41.18 22.90
CA SER A 547 36.94 40.58 23.61
C SER A 547 37.26 40.18 25.05
N TRP A 548 38.45 40.51 25.57
CA TRP A 548 38.92 40.05 26.88
C TRP A 548 37.98 40.40 28.03
N LEU A 549 37.62 39.40 28.84
CA LEU A 549 36.65 39.47 29.94
C LEU A 549 35.24 39.92 29.52
N CYS A 550 34.91 39.85 28.23
CA CYS A 550 33.56 40.07 27.76
C CYS A 550 32.66 38.94 28.27
N ASN A 551 31.45 39.28 28.72
CA ASN A 551 30.44 38.30 29.08
C ASN A 551 29.66 37.95 27.80
N CYS A 552 29.81 36.73 27.35
CA CYS A 552 29.27 36.26 26.09
C CYS A 552 27.94 35.55 26.34
N ASN A 553 27.02 35.70 25.40
CA ASN A 553 25.82 34.89 25.33
C ASN A 553 25.77 34.25 23.94
N GLY A 554 25.23 33.03 23.87
CA GLY A 554 24.93 32.40 22.59
C GLY A 554 23.97 33.25 21.72
N PRO A 555 23.96 33.05 20.40
CA PRO A 555 24.66 31.97 19.69
C PRO A 555 26.09 32.31 19.26
N LEU A 556 26.50 33.59 19.27
CA LEU A 556 27.77 34.02 18.69
C LEU A 556 28.97 33.92 19.64
N TRP A 557 28.75 33.79 20.96
CA TRP A 557 29.83 33.61 21.95
C TRP A 557 30.98 34.63 21.78
N CYS A 558 30.61 35.92 21.70
CA CYS A 558 31.52 37.03 21.39
C CYS A 558 32.27 36.88 20.06
N ASP A 559 31.50 36.64 18.99
CA ASP A 559 32.01 36.39 17.65
C ASP A 559 33.04 35.24 17.59
N GLY A 560 32.88 34.26 18.48
CA GLY A 560 33.73 33.08 18.60
C GLY A 560 34.88 33.19 19.61
N ALA A 561 35.11 34.35 20.21
CA ALA A 561 36.22 34.55 21.15
C ALA A 561 36.10 33.76 22.47
N ASP A 562 34.89 33.38 22.88
CA ASP A 562 34.64 32.45 23.98
C ASP A 562 34.64 31.01 23.42
N LEU A 563 35.86 30.46 23.33
CA LEU A 563 36.21 29.19 22.69
C LEU A 563 35.69 27.98 23.46
N ASP A 564 35.61 28.05 24.80
CA ASP A 564 35.04 26.98 25.63
C ASP A 564 33.53 27.13 25.87
N LYS A 565 32.95 28.26 25.43
CA LYS A 565 31.52 28.61 25.52
C LYS A 565 31.00 28.64 26.96
N ASN A 566 31.84 29.01 27.92
CA ASN A 566 31.45 29.13 29.33
C ASN A 566 30.68 30.43 29.64
N GLY A 567 30.54 31.32 28.66
CA GLY A 567 29.87 32.61 28.76
C GLY A 567 30.82 33.77 29.06
N ARG A 568 32.14 33.57 28.97
CA ARG A 568 33.14 34.60 29.25
C ARG A 568 34.45 34.34 28.54
N VAL A 569 34.97 35.35 27.83
CA VAL A 569 36.34 35.31 27.28
C VAL A 569 37.35 35.51 28.40
N ASP A 570 38.10 34.48 28.79
CA ASP A 570 39.12 34.56 29.82
C ASP A 570 40.39 33.73 29.52
N LEU A 571 41.13 33.36 30.57
CA LEU A 571 42.39 32.63 30.44
C LEU A 571 42.20 31.22 29.90
N VAL A 572 41.02 30.63 30.03
CA VAL A 572 40.73 29.33 29.43
C VAL A 572 40.71 29.48 27.91
N ASP A 573 40.04 30.50 27.36
CA ASP A 573 40.04 30.75 25.91
C ASP A 573 41.43 31.11 25.39
N PHE A 574 42.18 31.93 26.12
CA PHE A 574 43.58 32.19 25.76
C PHE A 574 44.40 30.90 25.71
N SER A 575 44.18 29.96 26.63
CA SER A 575 44.88 28.67 26.60
C SER A 575 44.52 27.83 25.37
N LEU A 576 43.25 27.85 24.95
CA LEU A 576 42.79 27.16 23.75
C LEU A 576 43.36 27.81 22.46
N LEU A 577 43.44 29.14 22.40
CA LEU A 577 44.16 29.82 21.32
C LEU A 577 45.66 29.48 21.33
N ALA A 578 46.27 29.45 22.50
CA ALA A 578 47.69 29.15 22.63
C ALA A 578 48.04 27.71 22.22
N ASP A 579 47.11 26.76 22.42
CA ASP A 579 47.25 25.38 21.98
C ASP A 579 47.30 25.25 20.44
N GLU A 580 46.67 26.19 19.73
CA GLU A 580 46.64 26.25 18.26
C GLU A 580 47.60 27.32 17.70
N TRP A 581 48.44 27.93 18.55
CA TRP A 581 49.31 29.04 18.17
C TRP A 581 50.31 28.66 17.06
N MET A 582 50.43 29.53 16.06
CA MET A 582 51.27 29.37 14.86
C MET A 582 50.85 28.21 13.95
N GLU A 583 49.69 27.60 14.17
CA GLU A 583 49.15 26.70 13.16
C GLU A 583 48.83 27.46 11.86
N GLY A 584 48.98 26.80 10.71
CA GLY A 584 48.86 27.43 9.39
C GLY A 584 50.05 28.32 8.96
N VAL A 585 50.97 28.64 9.88
CA VAL A 585 52.18 29.41 9.57
C VAL A 585 53.25 28.45 9.02
N THR A 586 53.43 28.41 7.69
CA THR A 586 54.56 27.68 7.09
C THR A 586 55.89 28.27 7.56
N GLN A 587 56.75 27.41 8.13
CA GLN A 587 58.10 27.78 8.60
C GLN A 587 59.07 28.07 7.44
#